data_AF-A0A3D4XYB5-F1
#
_entry.id   AF-A0A3D4XYB5-F1
#
_cell.length_a   1.000
_cell.length_b   1.000
_cell.length_c   1.000
_cell.angle_alpha   90.00
_cell.angle_beta   90.00
_cell.angle_gamma   90.00
#
_symmetry.space_group_name_H-M   'P 1'
#
loop_
_entity.id
_entity.type
_entity.pdbx_description
1 polymer ?
#
loop_
_entity_poly.entity_id
_entity_poly.type
_entity_poly.pdbx_seq_one_letter_code
_entity_poly.pdbx_strand_id
1 'polypeptide(L)'
;MKRVFFDILLCLVIFLLPWWVTLFFAVLGLFLFRNYYEFLVFSVVIYLLSSPPPSSLFGNSFLIYLSIIIFYMFIQYLRSHIILYNNEIPFQK
;
A
#
# COMPACT_ATOMS: atom_id res chain seq x y z
N MET A 1 3.32 -18.34 5.45
CA MET A 1 4.21 -17.85 6.54
C MET A 1 4.97 -16.58 6.17
N LYS A 2 5.67 -16.51 5.01
CA LYS A 2 6.43 -15.31 4.59
C LYS A 2 5.62 -13.99 4.64
N ARG A 3 4.35 -14.03 4.20
CA ARG A 3 3.42 -12.89 4.23
C ARG A 3 3.13 -12.38 5.65
N VAL A 4 2.78 -13.29 6.56
CA VAL A 4 2.48 -12.95 7.97
C VAL A 4 3.68 -12.29 8.64
N PHE A 5 4.89 -12.78 8.39
CA PHE A 5 6.10 -12.15 8.91
C PHE A 5 6.31 -10.74 8.37
N PHE A 6 6.03 -10.53 7.07
CA PHE A 6 6.07 -9.21 6.46
C PHE A 6 5.03 -8.26 7.07
N ASP A 7 3.80 -8.73 7.32
CA ASP A 7 2.76 -7.90 7.94
C ASP A 7 3.10 -7.52 9.39
N ILE A 8 3.69 -8.44 10.16
CA ILE A 8 4.20 -8.16 11.50
C ILE A 8 5.34 -7.12 11.43
N LEU A 9 6.27 -7.28 10.49
CA LEU A 9 7.35 -6.34 10.27
C LEU A 9 6.80 -4.96 9.89
N LEU A 10 5.84 -4.90 8.97
CA LEU A 10 5.22 -3.65 8.54
C LEU A 10 4.50 -2.96 9.71
N CYS A 11 3.80 -3.74 10.53
CA CYS A 11 3.16 -3.26 11.75
C CYS A 11 4.17 -2.61 12.71
N LEU A 12 5.31 -3.26 12.98
CA LEU A 12 6.38 -2.69 13.80
C LEU A 12 6.97 -1.41 13.17
N VAL A 13 7.22 -1.45 11.86
CA VAL A 13 7.81 -0.34 11.10
C VAL A 13 6.91 0.90 11.16
N ILE A 14 5.58 0.74 11.11
CA ILE A 14 4.62 1.86 11.17
C ILE A 14 4.77 2.72 12.44
N PHE A 15 5.13 2.12 13.57
CA PHE A 15 5.30 2.86 14.83
C PHE A 15 6.71 3.39 15.05
N LEU A 16 7.72 2.76 14.43
CA LEU A 16 9.13 3.05 14.67
C LEU A 16 9.72 4.03 13.65
N LEU A 17 9.25 3.98 12.41
CA LEU A 17 9.84 4.69 11.28
C LEU A 17 8.92 5.80 10.74
N PRO A 18 9.49 6.81 10.06
CA PRO A 18 8.70 7.86 9.42
C PRO A 18 7.76 7.29 8.35
N TRP A 19 6.61 7.94 8.17
CA TRP A 19 5.54 7.50 7.27
C TRP A 19 5.97 7.31 5.80
N TRP A 20 6.98 8.03 5.32
CA TRP A 20 7.50 7.83 3.96
C TRP A 20 8.28 6.53 3.83
N VAL A 21 9.00 6.11 4.88
CA VAL A 21 9.74 4.83 4.89
C VAL A 21 8.75 3.68 4.99
N THR A 22 7.74 3.80 5.85
CA THR A 22 6.71 2.78 6.05
C THR A 22 5.90 2.57 4.77
N LEU A 23 5.54 3.67 4.08
CA LEU A 23 4.86 3.63 2.80
C LEU A 23 5.71 2.97 1.71
N PHE A 24 7.02 3.20 1.68
CA PHE A 24 7.92 2.51 0.75
C PHE A 24 7.91 0.99 0.95
N PHE A 25 7.98 0.51 2.20
CA PHE A 25 7.84 -0.91 2.50
C PHE A 25 6.46 -1.44 2.10
N ALA A 26 5.38 -0.71 2.37
CA ALA A 26 4.03 -1.12 2.01
C ALA A 26 3.88 -1.28 0.48
N VAL A 27 4.45 -0.34 -0.29
CA VAL A 27 4.49 -0.42 -1.76
C VAL A 27 5.33 -1.59 -2.25
N LEU A 28 6.49 -1.87 -1.64
CA LEU A 28 7.26 -3.08 -1.96
C LEU A 28 6.44 -4.35 -1.76
N GLY A 29 5.58 -4.39 -0.73
CA GLY A 29 4.64 -5.48 -0.50
C GLY A 29 3.71 -5.75 -1.70
N LEU A 30 3.27 -4.70 -2.40
CA LEU A 30 2.41 -4.83 -3.59
C LEU A 30 3.11 -5.55 -4.76
N PHE A 31 4.43 -5.40 -4.88
CA PHE A 31 5.23 -6.07 -5.92
C PHE A 31 5.63 -7.49 -5.50
N LEU A 32 5.92 -7.70 -4.22
CA LEU A 32 6.38 -8.99 -3.70
C LEU A 32 5.26 -10.02 -3.56
N PHE A 33 4.04 -9.58 -3.22
CA PHE A 33 2.92 -10.48 -2.93
C PHE A 33 1.80 -10.33 -3.95
N ARG A 34 1.17 -11.46 -4.32
CA ARG A 34 -0.06 -11.45 -5.12
C ARG A 34 -1.26 -11.13 -4.23
N ASN A 35 -2.14 -10.25 -4.70
CA ASN A 35 -3.36 -9.84 -4.01
C ASN A 35 -3.09 -9.29 -2.58
N TYR A 36 -2.16 -8.33 -2.47
CA TYR A 36 -1.75 -7.69 -1.22
C TYR A 36 -2.72 -6.58 -0.78
N TYR A 37 -3.90 -6.98 -0.30
CA TYR A 37 -4.95 -6.06 0.14
C TYR A 37 -4.63 -5.36 1.47
N GLU A 38 -3.71 -5.92 2.27
CA GLU A 38 -3.27 -5.38 3.55
C GLU A 38 -2.67 -3.98 3.37
N PHE A 39 -2.10 -3.69 2.19
CA PHE A 39 -1.67 -2.35 1.81
C PHE A 39 -2.72 -1.26 2.06
N LEU A 40 -4.00 -1.54 1.76
CA LEU A 40 -5.08 -0.57 1.94
C LEU A 40 -5.29 -0.26 3.42
N VAL A 41 -5.30 -1.31 4.25
CA VAL A 41 -5.45 -1.18 5.70
C VAL A 41 -4.30 -0.38 6.28
N PHE A 42 -3.06 -0.74 5.92
CA PHE A 42 -1.87 -0.06 6.41
C PHE A 42 -1.76 1.38 5.91
N SER A 43 -2.14 1.68 4.67
CA SER A 43 -2.16 3.05 4.16
C SER A 43 -3.12 3.94 4.94
N VAL A 44 -4.29 3.42 5.31
CA VAL A 44 -5.25 4.13 6.16
C VAL A 44 -4.68 4.34 7.56
N VAL A 45 -4.06 3.31 8.16
CA VAL A 45 -3.42 3.44 9.49
C VAL A 45 -2.30 4.47 9.48
N ILE A 46 -1.43 4.45 8.47
CA ILE A 46 -0.35 5.44 8.29
C ILE A 46 -0.93 6.85 8.18
N TYR A 47 -2.00 7.03 7.39
CA TYR A 47 -2.67 8.31 7.27
C TYR A 47 -3.22 8.78 8.62
N LEU A 48 -3.93 7.93 9.36
CA LEU A 48 -4.49 8.30 10.65
C LEU A 48 -3.40 8.72 11.65
N LEU A 49 -2.29 7.98 11.70
CA LEU A 49 -1.16 8.27 12.59
C LEU A 49 -0.39 9.53 12.19
N SER A 50 -0.35 9.85 10.89
CA SER A 50 0.49 10.91 10.33
C SER A 50 -0.29 12.13 9.88
N SER A 51 -1.63 12.14 10.09
CA SER A 51 -2.49 13.21 9.59
C SER A 51 -2.20 14.52 10.33
N PRO A 52 -1.85 15.61 9.61
CA PRO A 52 -1.72 16.92 10.23
C PRO A 52 -3.10 17.48 10.60
N PRO A 53 -3.19 18.38 11.60
CA PRO A 53 -4.45 18.98 12.01
C PRO A 53 -5.15 19.66 10.81
N PRO A 54 -6.49 19.52 10.71
CA PRO A 54 -7.25 19.91 9.52
C PRO A 54 -7.38 21.44 9.43
N SER A 55 -6.42 22.09 8.77
CA SER A 55 -6.43 23.54 8.54
C SER A 55 -6.69 23.94 7.08
N SER A 56 -6.91 22.98 6.17
CA SER A 56 -7.02 23.24 4.72
C SER A 56 -7.98 22.28 3.99
N LEU A 57 -8.31 22.63 2.73
CA LEU A 57 -9.15 21.84 1.80
C LEU A 57 -8.65 20.41 1.56
N PHE A 58 -7.35 20.16 1.77
CA PHE A 58 -6.74 18.82 1.72
C PHE A 58 -6.93 18.00 3.00
N GLY A 59 -7.51 18.58 4.06
CA GLY A 59 -7.89 17.87 5.28
C GLY A 59 -9.19 17.06 5.16
N ASN A 60 -9.83 17.06 3.98
CA ASN A 60 -11.02 16.24 3.77
C ASN A 60 -10.62 14.76 3.63
N SER A 61 -10.80 13.99 4.72
CA SER A 61 -10.48 12.57 4.81
C SER A 61 -11.05 11.75 3.65
N PHE A 62 -12.18 12.16 3.06
CA PHE A 62 -12.78 11.48 1.92
C PHE A 62 -11.88 11.49 0.68
N LEU A 63 -11.28 12.64 0.33
CA LEU A 63 -10.41 12.76 -0.84
C LEU A 63 -9.15 11.90 -0.70
N ILE A 64 -8.64 11.78 0.53
CA ILE A 64 -7.45 10.99 0.82
C ILE A 64 -7.74 9.50 0.68
N TYR A 65 -8.85 8.99 1.23
CA TYR A 65 -9.22 7.59 1.02
C TYR A 65 -9.44 7.25 -0.45
N LEU A 66 -10.07 8.16 -1.20
CA LEU A 66 -10.25 8.01 -2.64
C LEU A 66 -8.90 7.96 -3.37
N SER A 67 -7.94 8.82 -2.98
CA SER A 67 -6.60 8.83 -3.55
C SER A 67 -5.82 7.53 -3.28
N ILE A 68 -5.95 6.94 -2.08
CA ILE A 68 -5.32 5.66 -1.73
C ILE A 68 -5.86 4.53 -2.62
N ILE A 69 -7.18 4.50 -2.84
CA ILE A 69 -7.82 3.50 -3.69
C ILE A 69 -7.38 3.65 -5.14
N ILE A 70 -7.36 4.87 -5.68
CA ILE A 70 -6.86 5.15 -7.03
C ILE A 70 -5.40 4.71 -7.16
N PHE A 71 -4.56 5.06 -6.18
CA PHE A 71 -3.15 4.71 -6.19
C PHE A 71 -2.93 3.18 -6.17
N TYR A 72 -3.69 2.47 -5.34
CA TYR A 72 -3.67 1.00 -5.33
C TYR A 72 -4.05 0.41 -6.68
N MET A 73 -5.14 0.89 -7.30
CA MET A 73 -5.55 0.44 -8.63
C MET A 73 -4.50 0.76 -9.69
N PHE A 74 -3.89 1.95 -9.62
CA PHE A 74 -2.83 2.37 -10.52
C PHE A 74 -1.59 1.46 -10.43
N ILE A 75 -1.13 1.12 -9.22
CA ILE A 75 -0.03 0.17 -9.04
C ILE A 75 -0.40 -1.21 -9.56
N GLN A 76 -1.61 -1.68 -9.29
CA GLN A 76 -2.07 -2.98 -9.77
C GLN A 76 -2.12 -3.03 -11.31
N TYR A 77 -2.55 -1.93 -11.94
CA TYR A 77 -2.54 -1.75 -13.38
C TYR A 77 -1.10 -1.76 -13.94
N LEU A 78 -0.19 -0.99 -13.35
CA LEU A 78 1.22 -0.96 -13.73
C LEU A 78 1.85 -2.35 -13.62
N ARG A 79 1.60 -3.06 -12.52
CA ARG A 79 2.09 -4.43 -12.33
C ARG A 79 1.62 -5.37 -13.42
N SER A 80 0.38 -5.23 -13.89
CA SER A 80 -0.15 -6.03 -14.99
C SER A 80 0.51 -5.74 -16.35
N HIS A 81 1.13 -4.58 -16.52
CA HIS A 81 1.78 -4.17 -17.77
C HIS A 81 3.32 -4.31 -17.72
N ILE A 82 3.89 -4.57 -16.54
CA ILE A 82 5.32 -4.87 -16.41
C ILE A 82 5.58 -6.28 -16.97
N ILE A 83 6.30 -6.33 -18.08
CA ILE A 83 6.67 -7.53 -18.86
C ILE A 83 7.29 -8.65 -18.00
N LEU A 84 7.95 -8.29 -16.90
CA LEU A 84 8.56 -9.23 -15.95
C LEU A 84 7.54 -10.13 -15.21
N TYR A 85 6.26 -9.73 -15.17
CA TYR A 85 5.20 -10.49 -14.49
C TYR A 85 4.41 -11.44 -15.42
N ASN A 86 4.67 -11.39 -16.74
CA ASN A 86 4.00 -12.22 -17.72
C ASN A 86 4.41 -13.72 -17.64
N ASN A 87 5.46 -14.04 -16.89
CA ASN A 87 5.99 -15.41 -16.74
C ASN A 87 5.50 -16.16 -15.48
N GLU A 88 4.79 -15.50 -14.56
CA GLU A 88 4.26 -16.14 -13.33
C GLU A 88 2.73 -16.23 -13.28
N ILE A 89 2.04 -15.68 -14.27
CA ILE A 89 0.61 -15.87 -14.45
C ILE A 89 0.43 -16.93 -15.54
N PRO A 90 0.26 -18.23 -15.20
CA PRO A 90 -0.46 -19.08 -16.13
C PRO A 90 -1.85 -18.46 -16.21
N PHE A 91 -2.16 -17.85 -17.35
CA PHE A 91 -3.53 -17.62 -17.77
C PHE A 91 -4.24 -18.98 -17.71
N GLN A 92 -4.83 -19.32 -16.58
CA GLN A 92 -5.96 -20.22 -16.58
C GLN A 92 -7.12 -19.41 -17.17
N LYS A 93 -7.40 -19.75 -18.44
CA LYS A 93 -8.61 -19.40 -19.18
C LYS A 93 -9.86 -19.50 -18.31
#